data_AF-A0A2R6XZ70-F1
#
_entry.id   AF-A0A2R6XZ70-F1
#
_cell.length_a   1.000
_cell.length_b   1.000
_cell.length_c   1.000
_cell.angle_alpha   90.00
_cell.angle_beta   90.00
_cell.angle_gamma   90.00
#
_symmetry.space_group_name_H-M   'P 1'
#
loop_
_entity.id
_entity.type
_entity.pdbx_description
1 polymer ?
#
loop_
_entity_poly.entity_id
_entity_poly.type
_entity_poly.pdbx_seq_one_letter_code
_entity_poly.pdbx_strand_id
1 'polypeptide(L)'
;MSHDKCYDVTLKPNEYLELEGAILEDFPAHTAAVAVDGVDLVLYPVSRVASGGIILKIAGTSGKRSLFVGEWLRQFNQPIAYGQKRACWDETTGAYRVRLIQSTEQSHAKGTEDV
;
A
#
# COMPACT_ATOMS: atom_id res chain seq x y z
N MET A 1 -2.09 5.86 -24.84
CA MET A 1 -1.93 6.85 -23.77
C MET A 1 -2.21 6.13 -22.46
N SER A 2 -1.17 5.58 -21.83
CA SER A 2 -1.33 4.88 -20.56
C SER A 2 -1.48 5.95 -19.49
N HIS A 3 -2.64 6.02 -18.86
CA HIS A 3 -2.80 6.84 -17.67
C HIS A 3 -2.00 6.15 -16.56
N ASP A 4 -1.05 6.87 -15.93
CA ASP A 4 -0.40 6.40 -14.71
C ASP A 4 -1.47 6.06 -13.66
N LYS A 5 -1.79 4.77 -13.55
CA LYS A 5 -2.84 4.28 -12.66
C LYS A 5 -2.26 4.18 -11.26
N CYS A 6 -2.39 5.26 -10.50
CA CYS A 6 -1.91 5.34 -9.12
C CYS A 6 -3.04 5.72 -8.16
N TYR A 7 -3.02 5.12 -6.97
CA TYR A 7 -3.98 5.38 -5.91
C TYR A 7 -3.30 5.61 -4.57
N ASP A 8 -3.94 6.40 -3.73
CA ASP A 8 -3.56 6.54 -2.33
C ASP A 8 -3.97 5.30 -1.54
N VAL A 9 -3.05 4.82 -0.70
CA VAL A 9 -3.28 3.71 0.23
C VAL A 9 -2.72 4.11 1.59
N THR A 10 -3.24 3.55 2.68
CA THR A 10 -2.79 3.92 4.03
C THR A 10 -2.16 2.72 4.73
N LEU A 11 -0.88 2.82 5.10
CA LEU A 11 -0.22 1.84 5.94
C LEU A 11 -0.43 2.21 7.42
N LYS A 12 -1.18 1.39 8.15
CA LYS A 12 -1.51 1.63 9.56
C LYS A 12 -0.43 1.09 10.52
N PRO A 13 -0.33 1.65 11.74
CA PRO A 13 0.59 1.16 12.78
C PRO A 13 0.37 -0.30 13.20
N ASN A 14 -0.81 -0.85 12.97
CA ASN A 14 -1.11 -2.27 13.22
C ASN A 14 -0.76 -3.18 12.02
N GLU A 15 0.09 -2.69 11.11
CA GLU A 15 0.60 -3.41 9.93
C GLU A 15 -0.48 -3.78 8.89
N TYR A 16 -1.61 -3.10 8.88
CA TYR A 16 -2.60 -3.20 7.82
C TYR A 16 -2.40 -2.14 6.75
N LEU A 17 -2.42 -2.55 5.49
CA LEU A 17 -2.53 -1.66 4.34
C LEU A 17 -4.01 -1.51 3.97
N GLU A 18 -4.53 -0.29 4.03
CA GLU A 18 -5.89 0.05 3.63
C GLU A 18 -5.92 0.51 2.17
N LEU A 19 -6.84 -0.07 1.40
CA LEU A 19 -7.13 0.23 0.01
C LEU A 19 -8.56 0.76 -0.09
N GLU A 20 -8.77 1.76 -0.94
CA GLU A 20 -10.08 2.37 -1.18
C GLU A 20 -10.25 2.88 -2.60
N GLY A 21 -11.51 3.04 -3.02
CA GLY A 21 -11.83 3.57 -4.35
C GLY A 21 -11.53 2.58 -5.48
N ALA A 22 -11.20 3.13 -6.65
CA ALA A 22 -11.12 2.38 -7.90
C ALA A 22 -10.00 1.33 -7.93
N ILE A 23 -8.99 1.40 -7.05
CA ILE A 23 -7.96 0.35 -6.94
C ILE A 23 -8.59 -1.02 -6.63
N LEU A 24 -9.72 -1.04 -5.92
CA LEU A 24 -10.37 -2.28 -5.51
C LEU A 24 -10.99 -3.06 -6.68
N GLU A 25 -11.29 -2.38 -7.78
CA GLU A 25 -11.85 -3.00 -8.99
C GLU A 25 -10.83 -3.96 -9.63
N ASP A 26 -9.54 -3.76 -9.38
CA ASP A 26 -8.48 -4.62 -9.89
C ASP A 26 -8.29 -5.89 -9.07
N PHE A 27 -8.90 -5.98 -7.89
CA PHE A 27 -8.85 -7.15 -7.01
C PHE A 27 -10.22 -7.87 -7.00
N PRO A 28 -10.64 -8.49 -8.12
CA PRO A 28 -12.00 -9.04 -8.28
C PRO A 28 -12.28 -10.22 -7.35
N ALA A 29 -11.26 -11.00 -6.97
CA ALA A 29 -11.40 -12.07 -5.99
C ALA A 29 -11.23 -11.57 -4.54
N HIS A 30 -11.03 -10.27 -4.33
CA HIS A 30 -10.69 -9.68 -3.04
C HIS A 30 -9.48 -10.37 -2.38
N THR A 31 -8.50 -10.74 -3.20
CA THR A 31 -7.26 -11.37 -2.76
C THR A 31 -6.08 -10.77 -3.51
N ALA A 32 -4.95 -10.62 -2.82
CA ALA A 32 -3.69 -10.20 -3.41
C ALA A 32 -2.57 -11.16 -3.02
N ALA A 33 -1.68 -11.48 -3.95
CA ALA A 33 -0.37 -11.99 -3.58
C ALA A 33 0.55 -10.79 -3.29
N VAL A 34 1.43 -10.95 -2.31
CA VAL A 34 2.28 -9.86 -1.83
C VAL A 34 3.72 -10.30 -1.87
N ALA A 35 4.60 -9.40 -2.32
CA ALA A 35 6.03 -9.58 -2.32
C ALA A 35 6.74 -8.29 -1.89
N VAL A 36 8.03 -8.43 -1.58
CA VAL A 36 8.95 -7.29 -1.40
C VAL A 36 9.91 -7.27 -2.58
N ASP A 37 10.05 -6.10 -3.22
CA ASP A 37 11.06 -5.85 -4.24
C ASP A 37 11.77 -4.53 -3.95
N GLY A 38 13.01 -4.62 -3.45
CA GLY A 38 13.79 -3.47 -3.01
C GLY A 38 13.09 -2.68 -1.91
N VAL A 39 12.60 -1.48 -2.24
CA VAL A 39 11.89 -0.57 -1.32
C VAL A 39 10.37 -0.56 -1.54
N ASP A 40 9.88 -1.41 -2.44
CA ASP A 40 8.48 -1.49 -2.80
C ASP A 40 7.84 -2.73 -2.17
N LEU A 41 6.65 -2.55 -1.63
CA LEU A 41 5.72 -3.64 -1.39
C LEU A 41 4.90 -3.84 -2.66
N VAL A 42 4.94 -5.04 -3.23
CA VAL A 42 4.30 -5.36 -4.51
C VAL A 42 3.02 -6.14 -4.26
N LEU A 43 1.91 -5.64 -4.78
CA LEU A 43 0.59 -6.26 -4.68
C LEU A 43 0.15 -6.77 -6.05
N TYR A 44 0.08 -8.09 -6.18
CA TYR A 44 -0.41 -8.76 -7.37
C TYR A 44 -1.91 -9.02 -7.20
N PRO A 45 -2.77 -8.43 -8.04
CA PRO A 45 -4.17 -8.78 -8.00
C PRO A 45 -4.38 -10.21 -8.46
N VAL A 46 -5.10 -10.99 -7.66
CA VAL A 46 -5.36 -12.40 -7.95
C VAL A 46 -6.78 -12.55 -8.45
N SER A 47 -6.96 -13.25 -9.57
CA SER A 47 -8.26 -13.44 -10.22
C SER A 47 -9.10 -14.56 -9.61
N ARG A 48 -8.48 -15.45 -8.82
CA ARG A 48 -9.14 -16.62 -8.18
C ARG A 48 -8.53 -16.91 -6.81
N VAL A 49 -9.37 -17.07 -5.79
CA VAL A 49 -8.93 -17.39 -4.41
C VAL A 49 -8.06 -18.65 -4.33
N ALA A 50 -8.30 -19.63 -5.22
CA ALA A 50 -7.54 -20.88 -5.28
C ALA A 50 -6.07 -20.72 -5.70
N SER A 51 -5.68 -19.56 -6.23
CA SER A 51 -4.30 -19.31 -6.68
C SER A 51 -3.33 -18.93 -5.55
N GLY A 52 -3.80 -18.91 -4.30
CA GLY A 52 -3.04 -18.43 -3.15
C GLY A 52 -3.01 -16.89 -3.09
N GLY A 53 -2.93 -16.36 -1.87
CA GLY A 53 -2.92 -14.92 -1.63
C GLY A 53 -3.48 -14.56 -0.25
N ILE A 54 -3.27 -13.31 0.14
CA ILE A 54 -3.85 -12.73 1.35
C ILE A 54 -5.23 -12.18 1.02
N ILE A 55 -6.19 -12.42 1.92
CA ILE A 55 -7.56 -11.94 1.80
C ILE A 55 -7.61 -10.43 2.11
N LEU A 56 -8.24 -9.67 1.23
CA LEU A 56 -8.62 -8.28 1.45
C LEU A 56 -9.88 -8.24 2.32
N LYS A 57 -9.68 -8.14 3.63
CA LYS A 57 -10.78 -8.10 4.61
C LYS A 57 -11.56 -6.79 4.46
N ILE A 58 -12.88 -6.84 4.62
CA ILE A 58 -13.71 -5.63 4.68
C ILE A 58 -13.30 -4.83 5.92
N ALA A 59 -12.89 -3.58 5.72
CA ALA A 59 -12.58 -2.64 6.79
C ALA A 59 -13.76 -1.67 7.01
N GLY A 60 -14.90 -2.21 7.47
CA GLY A 60 -16.08 -1.42 7.85
C GLY A 60 -17.11 -1.17 6.73
N THR A 61 -18.07 -0.30 7.00
CA THR A 61 -19.25 -0.04 6.14
C THR A 61 -18.95 0.86 4.92
N SER A 62 -17.77 1.48 4.88
CA SER A 62 -17.36 2.43 3.83
C SER A 62 -16.77 1.79 2.58
N GLY A 63 -16.77 0.45 2.49
CA GLY A 63 -16.24 -0.27 1.33
C GLY A 63 -14.70 -0.33 1.26
N LYS A 64 -13.99 0.21 2.26
CA LYS A 64 -12.54 0.05 2.40
C LYS A 64 -12.18 -1.43 2.56
N ARG A 65 -11.02 -1.80 2.03
CA ARG A 65 -10.45 -3.13 2.21
C ARG A 65 -9.10 -3.01 2.90
N SER A 66 -8.78 -3.98 3.74
CA SER A 66 -7.49 -4.03 4.41
C SER A 66 -6.79 -5.36 4.21
N LEU A 67 -5.47 -5.27 4.14
CA LEU A 67 -4.55 -6.36 3.91
C LEU A 67 -3.54 -6.33 5.05
N PHE A 68 -3.40 -7.42 5.81
CA PHE A 68 -2.34 -7.52 6.80
C PHE A 68 -1.00 -7.77 6.08
N VAL A 69 -0.03 -6.88 6.27
CA VAL A 69 1.26 -6.92 5.54
C VAL A 69 2.48 -7.05 6.46
N GLY A 70 2.28 -7.30 7.75
CA GLY A 70 3.35 -7.35 8.75
C GLY A 70 4.49 -8.30 8.43
N GLU A 71 4.20 -9.46 7.84
CA GLU A 71 5.23 -10.44 7.43
C GLU A 71 6.18 -9.90 6.37
N TRP A 72 5.70 -9.05 5.46
CA TRP A 72 6.52 -8.43 4.42
C TRP A 72 7.26 -7.20 4.96
N LEU A 73 6.62 -6.42 5.85
CA LEU A 73 7.27 -5.28 6.49
C LEU A 73 8.55 -5.68 7.25
N ARG A 74 8.56 -6.87 7.86
CA ARG A 74 9.74 -7.41 8.57
C ARG A 74 10.91 -7.78 7.66
N GLN A 75 10.68 -7.91 6.34
CA GLN A 75 11.76 -8.21 5.37
C GLN A 75 12.55 -6.95 4.99
N PHE A 76 12.05 -5.76 5.33
CA PHE A 76 12.79 -4.52 5.11
C PHE A 76 13.85 -4.32 6.20
N ASN A 77 15.06 -4.00 5.78
CA ASN A 77 16.19 -3.75 6.69
C ASN A 77 16.16 -2.35 7.34
N GLN A 78 15.08 -1.59 7.15
CA GLN A 78 14.93 -0.22 7.63
C GLN A 78 13.53 0.01 8.20
N PRO A 79 13.39 0.92 9.20
CA PRO A 79 12.08 1.31 9.70
C PRO A 79 11.18 1.86 8.58
N ILE A 80 9.95 1.35 8.51
CA ILE A 80 8.93 1.80 7.55
C ILE A 80 8.06 2.87 8.23
N ALA A 81 7.94 4.03 7.58
CA ALA A 81 7.03 5.07 8.06
C ALA A 81 5.57 4.70 7.77
N TYR A 82 4.71 4.71 8.79
CA TYR A 82 3.26 4.57 8.64
C TYR A 82 2.64 5.81 7.99
N GLY A 83 1.39 5.70 7.54
CA GLY A 83 0.60 6.78 6.94
C GLY A 83 0.30 6.55 5.46
N GLN A 84 -0.06 7.63 4.78
CA GLN A 84 -0.42 7.61 3.36
C GLN A 84 0.80 7.24 2.51
N LYS A 85 0.58 6.32 1.57
CA LYS A 85 1.51 5.86 0.54
C LYS A 85 0.82 5.91 -0.82
N ARG A 86 1.60 5.73 -1.88
CA ARG A 86 1.10 5.68 -3.24
C ARG A 86 1.34 4.30 -3.83
N ALA A 87 0.27 3.68 -4.32
CA ALA A 87 0.27 2.42 -5.04
C ALA A 87 0.15 2.72 -6.54
N CYS A 88 1.18 2.43 -7.33
CA CYS A 88 1.16 2.67 -8.79
C CYS A 88 1.22 1.37 -9.56
N TRP A 89 0.38 1.24 -10.58
CA TRP A 89 0.36 0.11 -11.49
C TRP A 89 1.64 0.07 -12.32
N ASP A 90 2.30 -1.08 -12.31
CA ASP A 90 3.45 -1.40 -13.14
C ASP A 90 2.98 -2.40 -14.21
N GLU A 91 2.79 -1.89 -15.43
CA GLU A 91 2.35 -2.67 -16.59
C GLU A 91 3.31 -3.84 -16.91
N THR A 92 4.58 -3.71 -16.57
CA THR A 92 5.59 -4.74 -16.87
C THR A 92 5.39 -5.96 -15.97
N THR A 93 5.04 -5.72 -14.71
CA THR A 93 4.89 -6.78 -13.70
C THR A 93 3.43 -7.16 -13.43
N GLY A 94 2.47 -6.40 -13.94
CA GLY A 94 1.04 -6.63 -13.73
C GLY A 94 0.65 -6.48 -12.27
N ALA A 95 1.26 -5.52 -11.57
CA ALA A 95 1.14 -5.37 -10.12
C ALA A 95 1.13 -3.91 -9.68
N TYR A 96 0.59 -3.67 -8.49
CA TYR A 96 0.74 -2.39 -7.81
C TYR A 96 2.02 -2.36 -7.00
N ARG A 97 2.87 -1.36 -7.25
CA ARG A 97 4.04 -1.04 -6.42
C ARG A 97 3.67 0.03 -5.41
N VAL A 98 3.75 -0.33 -4.13
CA VAL A 98 3.58 0.59 -3.01
C VAL A 98 4.96 0.93 -2.47
N ARG A 99 5.45 2.12 -2.81
CA ARG A 99 6.77 2.53 -2.36
C ARG A 99 6.77 2.88 -0.88
N LEU A 100 7.62 2.22 -0.10
CA LEU A 100 7.64 2.35 1.37
C LEU A 100 8.70 3.32 1.89
N ILE A 101 9.18 4.29 1.08
CA ILE A 101 10.25 5.21 1.48
C ILE A 101 9.96 5.82 2.87
N GLN A 102 11.03 5.92 3.65
CA GLN A 102 11.07 6.65 4.90
C GLN A 102 10.64 8.10 4.64
N SER A 103 9.65 8.58 5.39
CA SER A 103 9.36 10.00 5.45
C SER A 103 10.59 10.70 6.02
N THR A 104 11.38 11.32 5.14
CA THR A 104 12.39 12.28 5.58
C THR A 104 11.65 13.60 5.71
N GLU A 105 11.44 14.00 6.97
CA GLU A 105 11.07 15.35 7.45
C GLU A 105 9.73 15.96 6.99
N GLN A 106 8.81 16.11 7.96
CA GLN A 106 7.96 17.30 7.97
C GLN A 106 8.83 18.49 8.37
N SER A 107 8.86 19.49 7.51
CA SER A 107 9.72 20.67 7.58
C SER A 107 9.51 21.51 8.85
N HIS A 108 10.65 21.96 9.37
CA HIS A 108 10.82 23.14 10.20
C HIS A 108 9.99 24.32 9.65
N ALA A 109 8.93 24.72 10.34
CA ALA A 109 8.37 26.08 10.21
C ALA A 109 8.90 26.88 11.40
N LYS A 110 9.94 27.67 11.12
CA LYS A 110 10.52 28.67 11.99
C LYS A 110 9.48 29.78 12.19
N GLY A 111 8.91 29.88 13.39
CA GLY A 111 8.15 31.02 13.86
C GLY A 111 8.87 31.62 15.05
N THR A 112 9.75 32.58 14.78
CA THR A 112 10.30 33.52 15.75
C THR A 112 9.20 34.52 16.12
N GLU A 113 8.92 34.69 17.41
CA GLU A 113 8.43 35.93 18.04
C GLU A 113 8.74 35.74 19.54
N ASP A 114 9.91 36.18 20.01
CA ASP A 114 10.25 37.53 20.51
C ASP A 114 9.44 37.97 21.74
N VAL A 115 10.18 38.06 22.86
CA VAL A 115 10.11 38.97 24.03
C VAL A 115 8.74 39.29 24.63
#